data_AF-A0A4Y9ND52-F1
#
_entry.id   AF-A0A4Y9ND52-F1
#
_cell.length_a   1.000
_cell.length_b   1.000
_cell.length_c   1.000
_cell.angle_alpha   90.00
_cell.angle_beta   90.00
_cell.angle_gamma   90.00
#
_symmetry.space_group_name_H-M   'P 1'
#
loop_
_entity.id
_entity.type
_entity.pdbx_description
1 polymer ?
#
loop_
_entity_poly.entity_id
_entity_poly.type
_entity_poly.pdbx_seq_one_letter_code
_entity_poly.pdbx_strand_id
1 'polypeptide(L)'
;AVLGVSMGSLIDLETLRAVAANWLPVLAVTVATLGLSLGAGLLLRLQPGISPVTGAFSMIAGGASGIIAMARELGADARMVAVLQYLRVLLIVLLMPVVATVAYGASAGDGGPPPVEDGPGWPAGLLLTVGCSLAGVIAARLVRLPVPALLGPLIAAAAVDLTGLGRGAEVPALVETATFLVIGLQVGVSFTRERLRTIGRALPLALAVILGVIVASAGLGAVLSAATGVSALDGYLATTPGGLYAVLATASDIGADVTFVLAVQVLRLFVMLLSAPLVARWLRRSASG
;
A
#
# COMPACT_ATOMS: atom_id res chain seq x y z
N ALA A 1 0.29 -11.85 -6.27
CA ALA A 1 -0.49 -13.10 -6.20
C ALA A 1 -0.04 -13.95 -5.03
N VAL A 2 1.24 -14.36 -4.98
CA VAL A 2 1.85 -15.04 -3.81
C VAL A 2 1.58 -14.31 -2.50
N LEU A 3 1.88 -13.00 -2.41
CA LEU A 3 1.53 -12.21 -1.21
C LEU A 3 0.03 -12.19 -0.89
N GLY A 4 -0.83 -12.25 -1.90
CA GLY A 4 -2.26 -12.32 -1.66
C GLY A 4 -2.62 -13.64 -0.97
N VAL A 5 -2.03 -14.75 -1.42
CA VAL A 5 -2.24 -16.05 -0.79
C VAL A 5 -1.68 -16.07 0.64
N SER A 6 -0.42 -15.66 0.85
CA SER A 6 0.22 -15.60 2.17
C SER A 6 -0.60 -14.75 3.16
N MET A 7 -0.98 -13.53 2.76
CA MET A 7 -1.79 -12.66 3.62
C MET A 7 -3.22 -13.16 3.80
N GLY A 8 -3.76 -13.89 2.82
CA GLY A 8 -5.11 -14.46 2.89
C GLY A 8 -5.25 -15.56 3.94
N SER A 9 -4.20 -16.35 4.16
CA SER A 9 -4.14 -17.33 5.27
C SER A 9 -3.91 -16.68 6.64
N LEU A 10 -3.45 -15.43 6.68
CA LEU A 10 -3.27 -14.66 7.92
C LEU A 10 -4.54 -13.86 8.30
N ILE A 11 -5.61 -13.95 7.51
CA ILE A 11 -6.85 -13.20 7.77
C ILE A 11 -7.56 -13.74 9.00
N ASP A 12 -7.56 -12.91 10.03
CA ASP A 12 -8.33 -13.17 11.24
C ASP A 12 -9.72 -12.49 11.21
N LEU A 13 -10.74 -13.27 11.54
CA LEU A 13 -12.14 -12.84 11.49
C LEU A 13 -12.47 -11.86 12.62
N GLU A 14 -11.75 -11.93 13.75
CA GLU A 14 -11.88 -11.00 14.88
C GLU A 14 -11.32 -9.63 14.52
N THR A 15 -10.14 -9.56 13.90
CA THR A 15 -9.57 -8.31 13.39
C THR A 15 -10.50 -7.66 12.35
N LEU A 16 -11.06 -8.42 11.41
CA LEU A 16 -12.03 -7.88 10.45
C LEU A 16 -13.29 -7.31 11.14
N ARG A 17 -13.79 -7.99 12.17
CA ARG A 17 -14.91 -7.48 12.97
C ARG A 17 -14.53 -6.24 13.77
N ALA A 18 -13.32 -6.17 14.31
CA ALA A 18 -12.81 -5.01 15.03
C ALA A 18 -12.69 -3.78 14.11
N VAL A 19 -12.18 -3.97 12.88
CA VAL A 19 -12.15 -2.93 11.85
C VAL A 19 -13.56 -2.50 11.47
N ALA A 20 -14.48 -3.44 11.29
CA ALA A 20 -15.88 -3.15 10.96
C ALA A 20 -16.62 -2.42 12.10
N ALA A 21 -16.34 -2.77 13.37
CA ALA A 21 -16.89 -2.07 14.53
C ALA A 21 -16.35 -0.64 14.63
N ASN A 22 -15.06 -0.44 14.32
CA ASN A 22 -14.38 0.85 14.34
C ASN A 22 -14.30 1.50 12.95
N TRP A 23 -15.30 1.26 12.10
CA TRP A 23 -15.29 1.76 10.71
C TRP A 23 -15.19 3.29 10.63
N LEU A 24 -15.73 4.01 11.62
CA LEU A 24 -15.77 5.46 11.63
C LEU A 24 -14.37 6.10 11.85
N PRO A 25 -13.61 5.74 12.91
CA PRO A 25 -12.20 6.15 13.04
C PRO A 25 -11.34 5.79 11.82
N VAL A 26 -11.50 4.57 11.30
CA VAL A 26 -10.73 4.08 10.15
C VAL A 26 -11.03 4.90 8.89
N LEU A 27 -12.31 5.19 8.63
CA LEU A 27 -12.73 6.02 7.52
C LEU A 27 -12.26 7.47 7.70
N ALA A 28 -12.38 8.03 8.91
CA ALA A 28 -11.96 9.40 9.20
C ALA A 28 -10.45 9.59 8.94
N VAL A 29 -9.63 8.67 9.41
CA VAL A 29 -8.17 8.68 9.18
C VAL A 29 -7.85 8.45 7.69
N THR A 30 -8.59 7.59 7.01
CA THR A 30 -8.44 7.38 5.56
C THR A 30 -8.74 8.67 4.77
N VAL A 31 -9.80 9.39 5.12
CA VAL A 31 -10.14 10.67 4.50
C VAL A 31 -9.12 11.75 4.87
N ALA A 32 -8.65 11.77 6.12
CA ALA A 32 -7.61 12.68 6.57
C ALA A 32 -6.29 12.47 5.83
N THR A 33 -5.84 11.22 5.64
CA THR A 33 -4.64 10.89 4.87
C THR A 33 -4.77 11.27 3.39
N LEU A 34 -5.97 11.15 2.81
CA LEU A 34 -6.27 11.66 1.47
C LEU A 34 -6.15 13.19 1.42
N GLY A 35 -6.80 13.90 2.35
CA GLY A 35 -6.75 15.36 2.42
C GLY A 35 -5.32 15.87 2.61
N LEU A 36 -4.55 15.21 3.47
CA LEU A 36 -3.14 15.48 3.69
C LEU A 36 -2.30 15.25 2.42
N SER A 37 -2.54 14.15 1.71
CA SER A 37 -1.87 13.85 0.44
C SER A 37 -2.20 14.89 -0.63
N LEU A 38 -3.46 15.32 -0.72
CA LEU A 38 -3.89 16.37 -1.65
C LEU A 38 -3.27 17.73 -1.31
N GLY A 39 -3.30 18.12 -0.04
CA GLY A 39 -2.69 19.38 0.44
C GLY A 39 -1.18 19.41 0.17
N ALA A 40 -0.50 18.30 0.43
CA ALA A 40 0.91 18.13 0.08
C ALA A 40 1.17 18.21 -1.42
N GLY A 41 0.30 17.60 -2.24
CA GLY A 41 0.35 17.73 -3.69
C GLY A 41 0.17 19.17 -4.17
N LEU A 42 -0.70 19.95 -3.51
CA LEU A 42 -0.87 21.38 -3.79
C LEU A 42 0.33 22.21 -3.31
N LEU A 43 1.01 21.84 -2.23
CA LEU A 43 2.26 22.49 -1.80
C LEU A 43 3.37 22.34 -2.84
N LEU A 44 3.40 21.25 -3.61
CA LEU A 44 4.35 21.10 -4.72
C LEU A 44 4.13 22.14 -5.84
N ARG A 45 2.97 22.79 -5.91
CA ARG A 45 2.72 23.93 -6.83
C ARG A 45 3.64 25.11 -6.56
N LEU A 46 4.18 25.25 -5.35
CA LEU A 46 5.10 26.34 -5.02
C LEU A 46 6.40 26.26 -5.85
N GLN A 47 6.68 25.11 -6.46
CA GLN A 47 7.76 24.93 -7.41
C GLN A 47 7.38 25.46 -8.81
N PRO A 48 8.21 26.33 -9.43
CA PRO A 48 8.04 26.69 -10.83
C PRO A 48 8.07 25.44 -11.73
N GLY A 49 7.01 25.25 -12.52
CA GLY A 49 6.88 24.14 -13.48
C GLY A 49 5.96 22.98 -13.05
N ILE A 50 5.42 22.98 -11.82
CA ILE A 50 4.45 21.97 -11.39
C ILE A 50 3.03 22.54 -11.44
N SER A 51 2.17 21.98 -12.30
CA SER A 51 0.77 22.38 -12.34
C SER A 51 0.00 21.85 -11.11
N PRO A 52 -1.10 22.48 -10.70
CA PRO A 52 -1.94 22.00 -9.58
C PRO A 52 -2.43 20.55 -9.78
N VAL A 53 -2.70 20.18 -11.03
CA VAL A 53 -3.12 18.82 -11.40
C VAL A 53 -1.95 17.85 -11.29
N THR A 54 -0.75 18.20 -11.78
CA THR A 54 0.47 17.38 -11.61
C THR A 54 0.77 17.17 -10.12
N GLY A 55 0.71 18.22 -9.31
CA GLY A 55 0.97 18.16 -7.88
C GLY A 55 -0.02 17.26 -7.13
N ALA A 56 -1.33 17.48 -7.31
CA ALA A 56 -2.36 16.66 -6.67
C ALA A 56 -2.26 15.19 -7.08
N PHE A 57 -2.12 14.90 -8.38
CA PHE A 57 -2.07 13.52 -8.89
C PHE A 57 -0.77 12.80 -8.53
N SER A 58 0.33 13.54 -8.28
CA SER A 58 1.58 12.95 -7.81
C SER A 58 1.47 12.38 -6.39
N MET A 59 0.58 12.93 -5.56
CA MET A 59 0.42 12.55 -4.17
C MET A 59 -0.83 11.70 -3.90
N ILE A 60 -1.80 11.62 -4.81
CA ILE A 60 -2.87 10.61 -4.70
C ILE A 60 -2.25 9.21 -4.90
N ALA A 61 -2.36 8.34 -3.89
CA ALA A 61 -1.91 6.96 -3.98
C ALA A 61 -3.05 6.07 -4.52
N GLY A 62 -2.75 5.09 -5.37
CA GLY A 62 -3.70 4.04 -5.74
C GLY A 62 -4.02 3.97 -7.22
N GLY A 63 -3.60 2.88 -7.87
CA GLY A 63 -3.86 2.64 -9.28
C GLY A 63 -3.02 3.55 -10.18
N ALA A 64 -1.69 3.55 -10.01
CA ALA A 64 -0.74 4.37 -10.76
C ALA A 64 -1.06 4.45 -12.27
N SER A 65 -1.44 3.34 -12.90
CA SER A 65 -1.82 3.29 -14.31
C SER A 65 -3.04 4.16 -14.65
N GLY A 66 -4.09 4.14 -13.82
CA GLY A 66 -5.32 4.91 -14.01
C GLY A 66 -5.14 6.39 -13.68
N ILE A 67 -4.40 6.71 -12.61
CA ILE A 67 -4.08 8.09 -12.24
C ILE A 67 -3.20 8.74 -13.30
N ILE A 68 -2.18 8.04 -13.82
CA ILE A 68 -1.31 8.55 -14.88
C ILE A 68 -2.08 8.74 -16.19
N ALA A 69 -3.04 7.86 -16.52
CA ALA A 69 -3.91 8.03 -17.67
C ALA A 69 -4.79 9.29 -17.54
N MET A 70 -5.46 9.45 -16.40
CA MET A 70 -6.30 10.63 -16.13
C MET A 70 -5.48 11.93 -16.05
N ALA A 71 -4.25 11.86 -15.53
CA ALA A 71 -3.32 12.99 -15.54
C ALA A 71 -3.00 13.44 -16.97
N ARG A 72 -2.78 12.50 -17.91
CA ARG A 72 -2.57 12.82 -19.33
C ARG A 72 -3.79 13.49 -19.96
N GLU A 73 -4.98 12.98 -19.68
CA GLU A 73 -6.24 13.55 -20.19
C GLU A 73 -6.47 14.99 -19.71
N LEU A 74 -5.98 15.33 -18.51
CA LEU A 74 -6.10 16.66 -17.92
C LEU A 74 -4.92 17.60 -18.28
N GLY A 75 -4.04 17.18 -19.20
CA GLY A 75 -2.88 17.98 -19.61
C GLY A 75 -1.78 18.11 -18.53
N ALA A 76 -1.80 17.26 -17.51
CA ALA A 76 -0.76 17.22 -16.48
C ALA A 76 0.50 16.50 -16.99
N ASP A 77 1.64 16.82 -16.38
CA ASP A 77 2.90 16.14 -16.69
C ASP A 77 2.90 14.74 -16.05
N ALA A 78 2.43 13.78 -16.84
CA ALA A 78 2.35 12.37 -16.45
C ALA A 78 3.71 11.76 -16.13
N ARG A 79 4.80 12.27 -16.72
CA ARG A 79 6.16 11.83 -16.40
C ARG A 79 6.53 12.29 -15.01
N MET A 80 6.31 13.56 -14.68
CA MET A 80 6.54 14.12 -13.35
C MET A 80 5.69 13.41 -12.27
N VAL A 81 4.40 13.18 -12.55
CA VAL A 81 3.49 12.42 -11.66
C VAL A 81 4.07 11.05 -11.36
N ALA A 82 4.50 10.30 -12.38
CA ALA A 82 5.06 8.96 -12.20
C ALA A 82 6.36 8.99 -11.39
N VAL A 83 7.28 9.93 -11.66
CA VAL A 83 8.55 10.01 -10.92
C VAL A 83 8.31 10.34 -9.45
N LEU A 84 7.43 11.30 -9.14
CA LEU A 84 7.12 11.67 -7.75
C LEU A 84 6.40 10.55 -7.00
N GLN A 85 5.48 9.83 -7.66
CA GLN A 85 4.84 8.65 -7.09
C GLN A 85 5.85 7.55 -6.76
N TYR A 86 6.77 7.26 -7.68
CA TYR A 86 7.83 6.29 -7.43
C TYR A 86 8.75 6.76 -6.31
N LEU A 87 9.24 8.01 -6.37
CA LEU A 87 10.13 8.60 -5.36
C LEU A 87 9.54 8.47 -3.95
N ARG A 88 8.27 8.77 -3.78
CA ARG A 88 7.58 8.58 -2.51
C ARG A 88 7.58 7.12 -2.05
N VAL A 89 7.22 6.19 -2.94
CA VAL A 89 7.21 4.75 -2.61
C VAL A 89 8.59 4.28 -2.18
N LEU A 90 9.66 4.71 -2.87
CA LEU A 90 11.02 4.37 -2.48
C LEU A 90 11.41 4.92 -1.12
N LEU A 91 11.14 6.21 -0.87
CA LEU A 91 11.46 6.82 0.42
C LEU A 91 10.74 6.10 1.54
N ILE A 92 9.49 5.70 1.34
CA ILE A 92 8.75 4.89 2.30
C ILE A 92 9.38 3.51 2.47
N VAL A 93 9.67 2.80 1.39
CA VAL A 93 10.29 1.46 1.44
C VAL A 93 11.63 1.49 2.18
N LEU A 94 12.42 2.56 2.00
CA LEU A 94 13.72 2.72 2.66
C LEU A 94 13.60 3.18 4.11
N LEU A 95 12.71 4.12 4.40
CA LEU A 95 12.58 4.74 5.73
C LEU A 95 11.71 3.92 6.68
N MET A 96 10.70 3.21 6.18
CA MET A 96 9.71 2.52 7.02
C MET A 96 10.36 1.46 7.93
N PRO A 97 11.26 0.58 7.46
CA PRO A 97 11.96 -0.35 8.37
C PRO A 97 12.81 0.38 9.41
N VAL A 98 13.44 1.50 9.03
CA VAL A 98 14.24 2.32 9.97
C VAL A 98 13.35 2.97 11.02
N VAL A 99 12.19 3.50 10.63
CA VAL A 99 11.22 4.09 11.56
C VAL A 99 10.61 3.01 12.46
N ALA A 100 10.23 1.86 11.91
CA ALA A 100 9.71 0.73 12.69
C ALA A 100 10.71 0.27 13.76
N THR A 101 11.99 0.11 13.39
CA THR A 101 13.03 -0.35 14.31
C THR A 101 13.42 0.72 15.34
N VAL A 102 13.70 1.95 14.91
CA VAL A 102 14.21 3.01 15.78
C VAL A 102 13.12 3.68 16.62
N ALA A 103 11.95 3.96 16.05
CA ALA A 103 10.89 4.70 16.74
C ALA A 103 9.95 3.77 17.52
N TYR A 104 9.74 2.54 17.05
CA TYR A 104 8.82 1.59 17.67
C TYR A 104 9.52 0.38 18.31
N GLY A 105 10.85 0.29 18.25
CA GLY A 105 11.61 -0.81 18.83
C GLY A 105 11.35 -2.17 18.15
N ALA A 106 10.80 -2.17 16.93
CA ALA A 106 10.55 -3.41 16.20
C ALA A 106 11.88 -4.11 15.89
N SER A 107 11.95 -5.41 16.13
CA SER A 107 13.13 -6.22 15.79
C SER A 107 12.80 -7.04 14.54
N ALA A 108 13.51 -6.77 13.44
CA ALA A 108 13.44 -7.62 12.26
C ALA A 108 14.11 -8.96 12.62
N GLY A 109 13.32 -10.01 12.80
CA GLY A 109 13.82 -11.33 13.21
C GLY A 109 12.89 -12.16 14.10
N ASP A 110 11.91 -11.55 14.78
CA ASP A 110 10.92 -12.30 15.58
C ASP A 110 9.82 -12.96 14.72
N GLY A 111 9.69 -12.53 13.45
CA GLY A 111 8.79 -13.10 12.44
C GLY A 111 9.49 -14.05 11.46
N GLY A 112 10.58 -14.73 11.87
CA GLY A 112 11.15 -15.80 11.05
C GLY A 112 10.06 -16.83 10.70
N PRO A 113 10.05 -17.41 9.48
CA PRO A 113 9.03 -18.36 9.10
C PRO A 113 8.94 -19.46 10.18
N PRO A 114 7.73 -19.81 10.65
CA PRO A 114 7.60 -20.83 11.68
C PRO A 114 8.35 -22.10 11.24
N PRO A 115 8.91 -22.87 12.18
CA PRO A 115 9.48 -24.17 11.84
C PRO A 115 8.42 -24.94 11.05
N VAL A 116 8.80 -25.51 9.91
CA VAL A 116 7.92 -26.30 9.04
C VAL A 116 7.46 -27.52 9.84
N GLU A 117 6.40 -27.36 10.61
CA GLU A 117 5.77 -28.44 11.38
C GLU A 117 4.52 -28.89 10.63
N ASP A 118 4.60 -30.13 10.12
CA ASP A 118 3.50 -31.05 9.84
C ASP A 118 2.33 -30.61 8.95
N GLY A 119 2.55 -29.68 8.02
CA GLY A 119 1.66 -29.45 6.86
C GLY A 119 1.88 -30.49 5.74
N PRO A 120 0.89 -30.72 4.84
CA PRO A 120 1.12 -31.51 3.64
C PRO A 120 2.27 -30.85 2.88
N GLY A 121 3.36 -31.57 2.63
CA GLY A 121 4.66 -31.00 2.28
C GLY A 121 4.65 -29.96 1.13
N TRP A 122 5.80 -29.29 0.93
CA TRP A 122 6.00 -28.19 -0.02
C TRP A 122 5.26 -28.24 -1.38
N PRO A 123 5.03 -29.38 -2.07
CA PRO A 123 4.21 -29.42 -3.29
C PRO A 123 2.73 -29.09 -3.08
N ALA A 124 2.12 -29.43 -1.94
CA ALA A 124 0.71 -29.15 -1.68
C ALA A 124 0.48 -27.65 -1.43
N GLY A 125 1.37 -27.01 -0.66
CA GLY A 125 1.39 -25.54 -0.50
C GLY A 125 1.61 -24.80 -1.81
N LEU A 126 2.48 -25.31 -2.69
CA LEU A 126 2.66 -24.76 -4.04
C LEU A 126 1.42 -24.91 -4.92
N LEU A 127 0.81 -26.10 -4.95
CA LEU A 127 -0.41 -26.35 -5.73
C LEU A 127 -1.57 -25.46 -5.28
N LEU A 128 -1.73 -25.30 -3.97
CA LEU A 128 -2.74 -24.41 -3.38
C LEU A 128 -2.42 -22.95 -3.70
N THR A 129 -1.17 -22.53 -3.58
CA THR A 129 -0.74 -21.16 -3.94
C THR A 129 -0.98 -20.85 -5.41
N VAL A 130 -0.63 -21.77 -6.32
CA VAL A 130 -0.85 -21.62 -7.76
C VAL A 130 -2.34 -21.65 -8.09
N GLY A 131 -3.11 -22.56 -7.49
CA GLY A 131 -4.55 -22.68 -7.67
C GLY A 131 -5.29 -21.43 -7.23
N CYS A 132 -5.08 -20.98 -5.98
CA CYS A 132 -5.65 -19.75 -5.43
C CYS A 132 -5.19 -18.52 -6.20
N SER A 133 -3.93 -18.47 -6.63
CA SER A 133 -3.42 -17.37 -7.45
C SER A 133 -4.12 -17.29 -8.80
N LEU A 134 -4.24 -18.41 -9.52
CA LEU A 134 -4.82 -18.41 -10.85
C LEU A 134 -6.33 -18.16 -10.78
N ALA A 135 -7.06 -18.93 -9.97
CA ALA A 135 -8.50 -18.79 -9.80
C ALA A 135 -8.87 -17.42 -9.23
N GLY A 136 -8.16 -16.98 -8.19
CA GLY A 136 -8.38 -15.70 -7.52
C GLY A 136 -8.13 -14.51 -8.45
N VAL A 137 -7.02 -14.49 -9.21
CA VAL A 137 -6.75 -13.40 -10.17
C VAL A 137 -7.79 -13.37 -11.29
N ILE A 138 -8.18 -14.53 -11.84
CA ILE A 138 -9.18 -14.60 -12.91
C ILE A 138 -10.53 -14.10 -12.39
N ALA A 139 -11.00 -14.60 -11.25
CA ALA A 139 -12.24 -14.18 -10.63
C ALA A 139 -12.23 -12.68 -10.30
N ALA A 140 -11.16 -12.17 -9.69
CA ALA A 140 -11.03 -10.76 -9.34
C ALA A 140 -11.01 -9.84 -10.58
N ARG A 141 -10.44 -10.30 -11.70
CA ARG A 141 -10.49 -9.57 -12.97
C ARG A 141 -11.89 -9.54 -13.55
N LEU A 142 -12.65 -10.63 -13.45
CA LEU A 142 -14.04 -10.70 -13.91
C LEU A 142 -14.94 -9.74 -13.12
N VAL A 143 -14.76 -9.67 -11.80
CA VAL A 143 -15.52 -8.79 -10.90
C VAL A 143 -14.96 -7.34 -10.90
N ARG A 144 -13.87 -7.08 -11.62
CA ARG A 144 -13.20 -5.76 -11.73
C ARG A 144 -12.76 -5.20 -10.37
N LEU A 145 -12.26 -6.05 -9.49
CA LEU A 145 -11.73 -5.63 -8.19
C LEU A 145 -10.48 -4.74 -8.38
N PRO A 146 -10.27 -3.73 -7.51
CA PRO A 146 -9.02 -2.98 -7.51
C PRO A 146 -7.86 -3.90 -7.07
N VAL A 147 -6.70 -3.77 -7.72
CA VAL A 147 -5.52 -4.61 -7.44
C VAL A 147 -5.87 -6.12 -7.48
N PRO A 148 -6.40 -6.64 -8.61
CA PRO A 148 -6.90 -8.02 -8.69
C PRO A 148 -5.79 -9.06 -8.45
N ALA A 149 -4.54 -8.68 -8.68
CA ALA A 149 -3.36 -9.50 -8.42
C ALA A 149 -3.05 -9.74 -6.92
N LEU A 150 -3.66 -8.95 -6.03
CA LEU A 150 -3.56 -9.10 -4.57
C LEU A 150 -4.89 -9.57 -3.98
N LEU A 151 -5.97 -8.81 -4.19
CA LEU A 151 -7.27 -9.09 -3.56
C LEU A 151 -7.88 -10.42 -3.99
N GLY A 152 -7.70 -10.81 -5.26
CA GLY A 152 -8.23 -12.07 -5.77
C GLY A 152 -7.66 -13.30 -5.07
N PRO A 153 -6.33 -13.49 -5.12
CA PRO A 153 -5.67 -14.60 -4.42
C PRO A 153 -5.89 -14.57 -2.91
N LEU A 154 -6.04 -13.39 -2.33
CA LEU A 154 -6.34 -13.21 -0.91
C LEU A 154 -7.72 -13.71 -0.51
N ILE A 155 -8.76 -13.31 -1.24
CA ILE A 155 -10.12 -13.79 -0.98
C ILE A 155 -10.20 -15.31 -1.22
N ALA A 156 -9.52 -15.80 -2.28
CA ALA A 156 -9.46 -17.23 -2.57
C ALA A 156 -8.78 -18.01 -1.44
N ALA A 157 -7.63 -17.54 -0.95
CA ALA A 157 -6.91 -18.16 0.16
C ALA A 157 -7.72 -18.13 1.46
N ALA A 158 -8.30 -16.97 1.82
CA ALA A 158 -9.16 -16.86 2.99
C ALA A 158 -10.38 -17.79 2.93
N ALA A 159 -11.00 -17.94 1.76
CA ALA A 159 -12.13 -18.88 1.60
C ALA A 159 -11.71 -20.35 1.73
N VAL A 160 -10.53 -20.70 1.22
CA VAL A 160 -9.96 -22.06 1.36
C VAL A 160 -9.59 -22.36 2.82
N ASP A 161 -9.10 -21.36 3.54
CA ASP A 161 -8.76 -21.49 4.95
C ASP A 161 -10.01 -21.63 5.83
N LEU A 162 -11.04 -20.79 5.61
CA LEU A 162 -12.33 -20.86 6.29
C LEU A 162 -13.10 -22.16 6.03
N THR A 163 -12.83 -22.85 4.92
CA THR A 163 -13.44 -24.17 4.62
C THR A 163 -12.67 -25.35 5.22
N GLY A 164 -11.56 -25.09 5.94
CA GLY A 164 -10.71 -26.12 6.55
C GLY A 164 -9.92 -26.96 5.54
N LEU A 165 -9.99 -26.62 4.25
CA LEU A 165 -9.27 -27.29 3.16
C LEU A 165 -7.78 -26.88 3.14
N GLY A 166 -7.45 -25.73 3.74
CA GLY A 166 -6.09 -25.21 3.85
C GLY A 166 -5.12 -26.17 4.58
N ARG A 167 -5.57 -26.90 5.61
CA ARG A 167 -4.74 -27.88 6.38
C ARG A 167 -3.28 -27.43 6.65
N GLY A 168 -3.05 -26.15 6.95
CA GLY A 168 -1.70 -25.62 7.20
C GLY A 168 -0.80 -25.54 5.95
N ALA A 169 -1.38 -25.54 4.74
CA ALA A 169 -0.65 -25.36 3.49
C ALA A 169 -0.21 -23.89 3.35
N GLU A 170 0.91 -23.56 3.96
CA GLU A 170 1.52 -22.25 3.88
C GLU A 170 2.26 -22.05 2.56
N VAL A 171 2.44 -20.78 2.19
CA VAL A 171 3.31 -20.40 1.09
C VAL A 171 4.74 -20.80 1.48
N PRO A 172 5.48 -21.57 0.65
CA PRO A 172 6.85 -21.94 1.01
C PRO A 172 7.71 -20.69 1.23
N ALA A 173 8.45 -20.64 2.34
CA ALA A 173 9.29 -19.50 2.73
C ALA A 173 10.25 -19.03 1.61
N LEU A 174 10.74 -19.97 0.78
CA LEU A 174 11.61 -19.64 -0.36
C LEU A 174 10.87 -18.82 -1.44
N VAL A 175 9.59 -19.13 -1.68
CA VAL A 175 8.74 -18.43 -2.65
C VAL A 175 8.34 -17.05 -2.12
N GLU A 176 8.08 -16.95 -0.82
CA GLU A 176 7.80 -15.68 -0.16
C GLU A 176 9.02 -14.76 -0.16
N THR A 177 10.19 -15.27 0.24
CA THR A 177 11.47 -14.55 0.18
C THR A 177 11.77 -14.08 -1.25
N ALA A 178 11.59 -14.95 -2.25
CA ALA A 178 11.76 -14.58 -3.64
C ALA A 178 10.76 -13.48 -4.07
N THR A 179 9.54 -13.49 -3.53
CA THR A 179 8.53 -12.47 -3.79
C THR A 179 8.94 -11.11 -3.23
N PHE A 180 9.40 -11.05 -1.97
CA PHE A 180 9.93 -9.82 -1.38
C PHE A 180 11.18 -9.31 -2.11
N LEU A 181 12.08 -10.20 -2.53
CA LEU A 181 13.24 -9.86 -3.34
C LEU A 181 12.83 -9.21 -4.67
N VAL A 182 11.84 -9.77 -5.37
CA VAL A 182 11.32 -9.22 -6.63
C VAL A 182 10.68 -7.85 -6.42
N ILE A 183 9.94 -7.66 -5.32
CA ILE A 183 9.33 -6.35 -4.98
C ILE A 183 10.43 -5.32 -4.74
N GLY A 184 11.46 -5.66 -3.96
CA GLY A 184 12.61 -4.80 -3.71
C GLY A 184 13.33 -4.43 -5.00
N LEU A 185 13.58 -5.41 -5.88
CA LEU A 185 14.21 -5.19 -7.18
C LEU A 185 13.34 -4.29 -8.08
N GLN A 186 12.02 -4.52 -8.11
CA GLN A 186 11.09 -3.73 -8.90
C GLN A 186 11.09 -2.26 -8.43
N VAL A 187 11.07 -2.04 -7.12
CA VAL A 187 11.17 -0.69 -6.54
C VAL A 187 12.52 -0.06 -6.91
N GLY A 188 13.63 -0.80 -6.81
CA GLY A 188 14.97 -0.29 -7.18
C GLY A 188 15.10 0.08 -8.65
N VAL A 189 14.68 -0.80 -9.57
CA VAL A 189 14.74 -0.58 -11.03
C VAL A 189 13.74 0.49 -11.51
N SER A 190 12.74 0.83 -10.69
CA SER A 190 11.85 1.97 -10.94
C SER A 190 12.55 3.32 -10.86
N PHE A 191 13.83 3.35 -10.48
CA PHE A 191 14.66 4.54 -10.48
C PHE A 191 15.74 4.46 -11.55
N THR A 192 15.79 5.50 -12.37
CA THR A 192 16.82 5.65 -13.39
C THR A 192 17.35 7.06 -13.29
N ARG A 193 18.66 7.24 -13.53
CA ARG A 193 19.32 8.54 -13.48
C ARG A 193 18.59 9.61 -14.31
N GLU A 194 18.01 9.21 -15.43
CA GLU A 194 17.23 10.08 -16.30
C GLU A 194 15.90 10.57 -15.66
N ARG A 195 15.20 9.69 -14.93
CA ARG A 195 13.98 10.04 -14.18
C ARG A 195 14.29 11.01 -13.04
N LEU A 196 15.38 10.78 -12.30
CA LEU A 196 15.85 11.71 -11.26
C LEU A 196 16.27 13.06 -11.86
N ARG A 197 16.95 13.06 -13.00
CA ARG A 197 17.40 14.30 -13.66
C ARG A 197 16.22 15.16 -14.13
N THR A 198 15.10 14.54 -14.51
CA THR A 198 13.85 15.23 -14.91
C THR A 198 13.31 16.09 -13.77
N ILE A 199 13.49 15.66 -12.52
CA ILE A 199 12.97 16.35 -11.33
C ILE A 199 14.06 17.02 -10.51
N GLY A 200 15.31 17.09 -10.97
CA GLY A 200 16.46 17.46 -10.14
C GLY A 200 16.32 18.80 -9.42
N ARG A 201 15.67 19.80 -10.04
CA ARG A 201 15.37 21.10 -9.41
C ARG A 201 14.21 21.04 -8.42
N ALA A 202 13.26 20.12 -8.61
CA ALA A 202 12.09 19.89 -7.75
C ALA A 202 12.31 18.85 -6.66
N LEU A 203 13.42 18.14 -6.73
CA LEU A 203 13.81 17.10 -5.79
C LEU A 203 13.86 17.57 -4.32
N PRO A 204 14.47 18.72 -3.96
CA PRO A 204 14.53 19.11 -2.55
C PRO A 204 13.15 19.44 -1.96
N LEU A 205 12.29 20.15 -2.70
CA LEU A 205 10.92 20.42 -2.25
C LEU A 205 10.09 19.13 -2.21
N ALA A 206 10.22 18.27 -3.22
CA ALA A 206 9.54 16.97 -3.26
C ALA A 206 9.92 16.10 -2.07
N LEU A 207 11.22 16.03 -1.73
CA LEU A 207 11.70 15.31 -0.55
C LEU A 207 11.10 15.89 0.74
N ALA A 208 11.13 17.21 0.92
CA ALA A 208 10.58 17.86 2.10
C ALA A 208 9.07 17.60 2.25
N VAL A 209 8.32 17.70 1.16
CA VAL A 209 6.87 17.43 1.14
C VAL A 209 6.58 15.96 1.41
N ILE A 210 7.32 15.03 0.81
CA ILE A 210 7.14 13.59 1.03
C ILE A 210 7.46 13.24 2.49
N LEU A 211 8.57 13.74 3.04
CA LEU A 211 8.94 13.52 4.44
C LEU A 211 7.88 14.10 5.40
N GLY A 212 7.39 15.32 5.12
CA GLY A 212 6.30 15.92 5.89
C GLY A 212 5.03 15.07 5.86
N VAL A 213 4.71 14.49 4.70
CA VAL A 213 3.57 13.58 4.55
C VAL A 213 3.76 12.28 5.31
N ILE A 214 4.97 11.71 5.33
CA ILE A 214 5.28 10.51 6.12
C ILE A 214 5.09 10.81 7.61
N VAL A 215 5.67 11.90 8.12
CA VAL A 215 5.56 12.30 9.53
C VAL A 215 4.10 12.56 9.92
N ALA A 216 3.36 13.29 9.10
CA ALA A 216 1.97 13.58 9.40
C ALA A 216 1.07 12.34 9.29
N SER A 217 1.38 11.40 8.38
CA SER A 217 0.69 10.11 8.31
C SER A 217 0.98 9.25 9.55
N ALA A 218 2.20 9.29 10.07
CA ALA A 218 2.54 8.64 11.35
C ALA A 218 1.74 9.25 12.51
N GLY A 219 1.59 10.57 12.55
CA GLY A 219 0.72 11.26 13.52
C GLY A 219 -0.74 10.80 13.42
N LEU A 220 -1.28 10.66 12.20
CA LEU A 220 -2.61 10.08 11.99
C LEU A 220 -2.69 8.61 12.40
N GLY A 221 -1.60 7.85 12.26
CA GLY A 221 -1.49 6.47 12.74
C GLY A 221 -1.56 6.38 14.27
N ALA A 222 -0.94 7.32 14.98
CA ALA A 222 -1.07 7.43 16.43
C ALA A 222 -2.50 7.77 16.87
N VAL A 223 -3.19 8.65 16.15
CA VAL A 223 -4.62 8.95 16.38
C VAL A 223 -5.49 7.72 16.14
N LEU A 224 -5.20 6.96 15.07
CA LEU A 224 -5.93 5.72 14.77
C LEU A 224 -5.72 4.67 15.87
N SER A 225 -4.48 4.51 16.33
CA SER A 225 -4.12 3.62 17.44
C SER A 225 -4.88 4.00 18.72
N ALA A 226 -4.91 5.28 19.08
CA ALA A 226 -5.67 5.76 20.23
C ALA A 226 -7.19 5.55 20.11
N ALA A 227 -7.74 5.62 18.89
CA ALA A 227 -9.18 5.48 18.66
C ALA A 227 -9.66 4.02 18.55
N THR A 228 -8.79 3.09 18.16
CA THR A 228 -9.15 1.69 17.86
C THR A 228 -8.53 0.68 18.82
N GLY A 229 -7.56 1.11 19.64
CA GLY A 229 -6.84 0.24 20.58
C GLY A 229 -5.75 -0.63 19.96
N VAL A 230 -5.51 -0.52 18.65
CA VAL A 230 -4.43 -1.24 17.95
C VAL A 230 -3.05 -0.69 18.33
N SER A 231 -1.99 -1.45 18.08
CA SER A 231 -0.64 -0.99 18.38
C SER A 231 -0.28 0.26 17.57
N ALA A 232 0.61 1.10 18.12
CA ALA A 232 1.06 2.30 17.43
C ALA A 232 1.79 1.97 16.10
N LEU A 233 2.41 0.78 16.03
CA LEU A 233 3.07 0.24 14.84
C LEU A 233 2.04 -0.14 13.77
N ASP A 234 0.97 -0.85 14.13
CA ASP A 234 -0.12 -1.19 13.21
C ASP A 234 -0.80 0.07 12.67
N GLY A 235 -1.04 1.04 13.55
CA GLY A 235 -1.57 2.35 13.18
C GLY A 235 -0.66 3.07 12.17
N TYR A 236 0.65 3.09 12.41
CA TYR A 236 1.63 3.69 11.50
C TYR A 236 1.68 2.99 10.14
N LEU A 237 1.75 1.65 10.12
CA LEU A 237 1.78 0.87 8.88
C LEU A 237 0.47 1.02 8.10
N ALA A 238 -0.67 1.05 8.79
CA ALA A 238 -1.99 1.23 8.18
C ALA A 238 -2.16 2.60 7.51
N THR A 239 -1.59 3.67 8.07
CA THR A 239 -1.69 5.03 7.52
C THR A 239 -0.58 5.40 6.54
N THR A 240 0.46 4.58 6.42
CA THR A 240 1.64 4.86 5.61
C THR A 240 1.30 5.10 4.13
N PRO A 241 1.73 6.23 3.53
CA PRO A 241 1.25 6.68 2.23
C PRO A 241 1.96 6.05 1.03
N GLY A 242 1.66 4.78 0.73
CA GLY A 242 2.03 4.12 -0.52
C GLY A 242 2.85 2.84 -0.32
N GLY A 243 3.15 2.16 -1.43
CA GLY A 243 3.95 0.94 -1.40
C GLY A 243 3.28 -0.25 -0.74
N LEU A 244 1.97 -0.49 -0.99
CA LEU A 244 1.17 -1.55 -0.37
C LEU A 244 1.94 -2.86 -0.16
N TYR A 245 2.58 -3.37 -1.21
CA TYR A 245 3.34 -4.61 -1.13
C TYR A 245 4.55 -4.54 -0.17
N ALA A 246 5.24 -3.42 -0.12
CA ALA A 246 6.36 -3.22 0.80
C ALA A 246 5.88 -3.02 2.24
N VAL A 247 4.78 -2.29 2.45
CA VAL A 247 4.19 -2.11 3.78
C VAL A 247 3.70 -3.46 4.33
N LEU A 248 3.02 -4.26 3.52
CA LEU A 248 2.60 -5.61 3.91
C LEU A 248 3.79 -6.55 4.15
N ALA A 249 4.86 -6.43 3.34
CA ALA A 249 6.09 -7.19 3.55
C ALA A 249 6.71 -6.88 4.92
N THR A 250 6.86 -5.60 5.24
CA THR A 250 7.42 -5.18 6.52
C THR A 250 6.49 -5.50 7.69
N ALA A 251 5.17 -5.36 7.52
CA ALA A 251 4.20 -5.75 8.53
C ALA A 251 4.33 -7.24 8.88
N SER A 252 4.47 -8.09 7.87
CA SER A 252 4.66 -9.54 8.04
C SER A 252 5.98 -9.88 8.73
N ASP A 253 7.07 -9.19 8.37
CA ASP A 253 8.42 -9.46 8.88
C ASP A 253 8.58 -9.08 10.36
N ILE A 254 7.88 -8.02 10.80
CA ILE A 254 7.95 -7.51 12.19
C ILE A 254 6.80 -8.00 13.07
N GLY A 255 5.95 -8.92 12.57
CA GLY A 255 4.83 -9.49 13.34
C GLY A 255 3.69 -8.51 13.64
N ALA A 256 3.52 -7.47 12.82
CA ALA A 256 2.38 -6.55 12.92
C ALA A 256 1.08 -7.22 12.48
N ASP A 257 -0.09 -6.66 12.85
CA ASP A 257 -1.39 -7.16 12.40
C ASP A 257 -1.58 -6.85 10.91
N VAL A 258 -1.16 -7.81 10.07
CA VAL A 258 -1.20 -7.65 8.62
C VAL A 258 -2.64 -7.56 8.10
N THR A 259 -3.59 -8.18 8.80
CA THR A 259 -5.03 -8.14 8.45
C THR A 259 -5.57 -6.74 8.65
N PHE A 260 -5.27 -6.10 9.78
CA PHE A 260 -5.65 -4.72 10.06
C PHE A 260 -5.01 -3.76 9.04
N VAL A 261 -3.69 -3.85 8.87
CA VAL A 261 -2.92 -2.99 7.95
C VAL A 261 -3.46 -3.10 6.52
N LEU A 262 -3.71 -4.33 6.06
CA LEU A 262 -4.31 -4.59 4.76
C LEU A 262 -5.70 -3.98 4.64
N ALA A 263 -6.58 -4.20 5.62
CA ALA A 263 -7.96 -3.71 5.57
C ALA A 263 -8.02 -2.19 5.42
N VAL A 264 -7.23 -1.46 6.21
CA VAL A 264 -7.15 0.01 6.14
C VAL A 264 -6.56 0.46 4.80
N GLN A 265 -5.49 -0.17 4.32
CA GLN A 265 -4.88 0.21 3.04
C GLN A 265 -5.78 -0.08 1.84
N VAL A 266 -6.53 -1.18 1.87
CA VAL A 266 -7.51 -1.51 0.82
C VAL A 266 -8.64 -0.50 0.83
N LEU A 267 -9.22 -0.20 2.00
CA LEU A 267 -10.24 0.84 2.13
C LEU A 267 -9.73 2.18 1.56
N ARG A 268 -8.50 2.54 1.92
CA ARG A 268 -7.84 3.73 1.38
C ARG A 268 -7.72 3.72 -0.14
N LEU A 269 -7.32 2.59 -0.74
CA LEU A 269 -7.26 2.47 -2.20
C LEU A 269 -8.63 2.68 -2.85
N PHE A 270 -9.69 2.14 -2.26
CA PHE A 270 -11.06 2.38 -2.74
C PHE A 270 -11.44 3.86 -2.61
N VAL A 271 -11.26 4.47 -1.43
CA VAL A 271 -11.55 5.89 -1.20
C VAL A 271 -10.77 6.79 -2.16
N MET A 272 -9.50 6.47 -2.42
CA MET A 272 -8.66 7.20 -3.38
C MET A 272 -9.14 7.04 -4.83
N LEU A 273 -9.52 5.83 -5.25
CA LEU A 273 -10.04 5.57 -6.59
C LEU A 273 -11.38 6.27 -6.83
N LEU A 274 -12.28 6.25 -5.84
CA LEU A 274 -13.58 6.91 -5.92
C LEU A 274 -13.46 8.44 -5.86
N SER A 275 -12.50 8.97 -5.10
CA SER A 275 -12.29 10.41 -4.96
C SER A 275 -11.50 11.01 -6.13
N ALA A 276 -10.68 10.24 -6.83
CA ALA A 276 -9.88 10.72 -7.97
C ALA A 276 -10.68 11.52 -9.03
N PRO A 277 -11.86 11.06 -9.53
CA PRO A 277 -12.67 11.86 -10.46
C PRO A 277 -13.28 13.12 -9.83
N LEU A 278 -13.57 13.12 -8.52
CA LEU A 278 -14.08 14.29 -7.81
C LEU A 278 -12.99 15.37 -7.69
N VAL A 279 -11.78 14.96 -7.32
CA VAL A 279 -10.60 15.83 -7.26
C VAL A 279 -10.30 16.41 -8.64
N ALA A 280 -10.35 15.59 -9.70
CA ALA A 280 -10.19 16.05 -11.07
C ALA A 280 -11.19 17.16 -11.43
N ARG A 281 -12.48 16.97 -11.10
CA ARG A 281 -13.53 17.98 -11.35
C ARG A 281 -13.31 19.25 -10.56
N TRP A 282 -12.89 19.15 -9.30
CA TRP A 282 -12.61 20.30 -8.45
C TRP A 282 -11.45 21.13 -8.98
N LEU A 283 -10.35 20.48 -9.37
CA LEU A 283 -9.17 21.15 -9.92
C LEU A 283 -9.47 21.86 -11.25
N ARG A 284 -10.31 21.28 -12.12
CA ARG A 284 -10.71 21.96 -13.37
C ARG A 284 -11.49 23.25 -13.10
N ARG A 285 -12.39 23.26 -12.10
CA ARG A 285 -13.18 24.46 -11.76
C ARG A 285 -12.31 25.60 -11.22
N SER A 286 -11.32 25.29 -10.40
CA SER A 286 -10.36 26.29 -9.89
C SER A 286 -9.36 26.82 -10.93
N ALA A 287 -9.19 26.14 -12.06
CA ALA A 287 -8.35 26.61 -13.16
C ALA A 287 -9.10 27.49 -14.17
N SER A 288 -10.44 27.48 -14.14
CA SER A 288 -11.33 28.22 -15.04
C SER A 288 -11.95 29.49 -14.42
N GLY A 289 -11.53 29.88 -13.21
CA GLY A 289 -11.93 31.11 -12.53
C GLY A 289 -10.71 31.89 -12.08
#